data_AF-A0A3B0VNK4-F1
#
_entry.id   AF-A0A3B0VNK4-F1
#
_cell.length_a   1.000
_cell.length_b   1.000
_cell.length_c   1.000
_cell.angle_alpha   90.00
_cell.angle_beta   90.00
_cell.angle_gamma   90.00
#
_symmetry.space_group_name_H-M   'P 1'
#
loop_
_entity.id
_entity.type
_entity.pdbx_description
1 polymer ?
#
loop_
_entity_poly.entity_id
_entity_poly.type
_entity_poly.pdbx_seq_one_letter_code
_entity_poly.pdbx_strand_id
1 'polypeptide(L)'
;MHPKTLNPLFDYKTMKIPTINSNGLTQTDILSVSQFNPDNLTTIFSRAREMREMVQRVGGTDLLKGKVLACLFYEPSTRTSASFIAAMERLGGSVIPITQGVQFSSVSKGETLADTI
;
A
#
# COMPACT_ATOMS: atom_id res chain seq x y z
N MET A 1 -16.17 -31.00 -33.35
CA MET A 1 -15.97 -30.93 -31.88
C MET A 1 -16.34 -29.50 -31.46
N HIS A 2 -17.53 -29.29 -30.90
CA HIS A 2 -17.96 -27.94 -30.52
C HIS A 2 -17.20 -27.49 -29.26
N PRO A 3 -16.59 -26.30 -29.24
CA PRO A 3 -15.93 -25.80 -28.04
C PRO A 3 -16.99 -25.60 -26.94
N LYS A 4 -16.81 -26.26 -25.80
CA LYS A 4 -17.63 -26.00 -24.62
C LYS A 4 -17.34 -24.57 -24.17
N THR A 5 -18.32 -23.68 -24.29
CA THR A 5 -18.30 -22.37 -23.65
C THR A 5 -18.30 -22.57 -22.14
N LEU A 6 -17.21 -22.20 -21.49
CA LEU A 6 -17.06 -22.28 -20.03
C LEU A 6 -17.83 -21.13 -19.37
N ASN A 7 -18.43 -21.40 -18.22
CA ASN A 7 -19.01 -20.35 -17.40
C ASN A 7 -17.91 -19.38 -16.93
N PRO A 8 -18.18 -18.07 -16.87
CA PRO A 8 -17.22 -17.10 -16.36
C PRO A 8 -16.77 -17.44 -14.93
N LEU A 9 -15.46 -17.38 -14.68
CA LEU A 9 -14.88 -17.59 -13.35
C LEU A 9 -15.18 -16.44 -12.38
N PHE A 10 -15.56 -15.28 -12.90
CA PHE A 10 -15.72 -14.06 -12.12
C PHE A 10 -17.08 -13.43 -12.38
N ASP A 11 -17.74 -13.01 -11.31
CA ASP A 11 -18.93 -12.17 -11.38
C ASP A 11 -18.59 -10.74 -10.95
N TYR A 12 -18.25 -9.92 -11.93
CA TYR A 12 -17.88 -8.52 -11.70
C TYR A 12 -19.03 -7.66 -11.16
N LYS A 13 -20.28 -8.15 -11.19
CA LYS A 13 -21.42 -7.41 -10.61
C LYS A 13 -21.44 -7.50 -9.09
N THR A 14 -20.92 -8.61 -8.54
CA THR A 14 -20.85 -8.85 -7.10
C THR A 14 -19.49 -8.48 -6.51
N MET A 15 -18.43 -8.47 -7.32
CA MET A 15 -17.12 -7.96 -6.93
C MET A 15 -17.12 -6.42 -6.88
N LYS A 16 -17.35 -5.84 -5.70
CA LYS A 16 -17.23 -4.40 -5.47
C LYS A 16 -15.89 -4.07 -4.82
N ILE A 17 -15.18 -3.09 -5.38
CA ILE A 17 -14.03 -2.48 -4.70
C ILE A 17 -14.58 -1.61 -3.57
N PRO A 18 -14.06 -1.72 -2.33
CA PRO A 18 -14.48 -0.87 -1.22
C PRO A 18 -14.35 0.60 -1.59
N THR A 19 -15.41 1.38 -1.35
CA THR A 19 -15.39 2.83 -1.56
C THR A 19 -14.39 3.46 -0.61
N ILE A 20 -13.43 4.22 -1.16
CA ILE A 20 -12.47 4.95 -0.33
C ILE A 20 -13.18 6.18 0.22
N ASN A 21 -13.28 6.29 1.55
CA ASN A 21 -13.83 7.46 2.20
C ASN A 21 -12.89 8.65 1.99
N SER A 22 -13.38 9.70 1.31
CA SER A 22 -12.62 10.94 1.12
C SER A 22 -12.46 11.67 2.45
N ASN A 23 -11.23 11.65 2.98
CA ASN A 23 -10.82 12.37 4.19
C ASN A 23 -9.81 13.50 3.88
N GLY A 24 -9.71 13.92 2.61
CA GLY A 24 -8.74 14.91 2.14
C GLY A 24 -7.29 14.42 2.02
N LEU A 25 -6.99 13.16 2.41
CA LEU A 25 -5.66 12.53 2.27
C LEU A 25 -5.68 11.33 1.30
N THR A 26 -6.86 11.00 0.78
CA THR A 26 -7.03 9.92 -0.19
C THR A 26 -6.42 10.31 -1.53
N GLN A 27 -5.67 9.40 -2.16
CA GLN A 27 -4.98 9.63 -3.43
C GLN A 27 -4.01 10.82 -3.39
N THR A 28 -3.42 11.09 -2.22
CA THR A 28 -2.43 12.15 -2.04
C THR A 28 -1.06 11.54 -1.78
N ASP A 29 -0.05 11.97 -2.54
CA ASP A 29 1.34 11.60 -2.30
C ASP A 29 1.89 12.34 -1.09
N ILE A 30 2.62 11.63 -0.23
CA ILE A 30 3.23 12.21 0.97
C ILE A 30 4.72 12.44 0.72
N LEU A 31 5.07 13.67 0.32
CA LEU A 31 6.44 14.02 -0.10
C LEU A 31 7.17 14.90 0.92
N SER A 32 6.44 15.75 1.66
CA SER A 32 7.04 16.67 2.63
C SER A 32 6.12 16.93 3.81
N VAL A 33 6.69 17.19 4.98
CA VAL A 33 5.93 17.62 6.16
C VAL A 33 5.22 18.97 5.91
N SER A 34 5.77 19.83 5.05
CA SER A 34 5.20 21.15 4.74
C SER A 34 3.86 21.11 4.01
N GLN A 35 3.44 19.95 3.50
CA GLN A 35 2.15 19.80 2.82
C GLN A 35 0.97 19.71 3.79
N PHE A 36 1.24 19.53 5.09
CA PHE A 36 0.19 19.34 6.10
C PHE A 36 -0.09 20.62 6.86
N ASN A 37 -1.39 20.97 6.93
CA ASN A 37 -1.87 21.99 7.86
C ASN A 37 -2.18 21.38 9.24
N PRO A 38 -2.45 22.20 10.28
CA PRO A 38 -2.77 21.70 11.62
C PRO A 38 -3.94 20.71 11.69
N ASP A 39 -4.96 20.85 10.82
CA ASP A 39 -6.11 19.96 10.80
C ASP A 39 -5.76 18.58 10.22
N ASN A 40 -4.91 18.55 9.17
CA ASN A 40 -4.38 17.32 8.63
C ASN A 40 -3.55 16.58 9.68
N LEU A 41 -2.67 17.29 10.39
CA LEU A 41 -1.83 16.70 11.44
C LEU A 41 -2.69 16.13 12.56
N THR A 42 -3.70 16.88 13.01
CA THR A 42 -4.67 16.41 14.01
C THR A 42 -5.34 15.11 13.58
N THR A 43 -5.77 15.04 12.32
CA THR A 43 -6.39 13.85 11.74
C THR A 43 -5.44 12.66 11.70
N ILE A 44 -4.20 12.87 11.24
CA ILE A 44 -3.16 11.83 11.15
C ILE A 44 -2.85 11.27 12.54
N PHE A 45 -2.63 12.13 13.53
CA PHE A 45 -2.31 11.69 14.89
C PHE A 45 -3.49 11.00 15.59
N SER A 46 -4.72 11.44 15.33
CA SER A 46 -5.91 10.75 15.83
C SER A 46 -5.99 9.33 15.28
N ARG A 47 -5.80 9.15 13.97
CA ARG A 47 -5.78 7.82 13.35
C ARG A 47 -4.61 6.96 13.82
N ALA A 48 -3.43 7.55 14.01
CA ALA A 48 -2.28 6.83 14.55
C ALA A 48 -2.56 6.25 15.94
N ARG A 49 -3.28 7.00 16.80
CA ARG A 49 -3.70 6.52 18.13
C ARG A 49 -4.69 5.36 18.02
N GLU A 50 -5.71 5.49 17.19
CA GLU A 50 -6.69 4.42 16.95
C GLU A 50 -6.03 3.15 16.40
N MET A 51 -5.11 3.28 15.45
CA MET A 51 -4.36 2.14 14.90
C MET A 51 -3.50 1.48 15.97
N ARG A 52 -2.86 2.26 16.84
CA ARG A 52 -2.10 1.71 17.97
C ARG A 52 -3.01 0.91 18.91
N GLU A 53 -4.17 1.44 19.27
CA GLU A 53 -5.14 0.75 20.11
C GLU A 53 -5.67 -0.53 19.45
N MET A 54 -5.98 -0.47 18.15
CA MET A 54 -6.38 -1.64 17.36
C MET A 54 -5.33 -2.74 17.44
N VAL A 55 -4.06 -2.42 17.20
CA VAL A 55 -2.97 -3.40 17.27
C VAL A 55 -2.81 -3.98 18.68
N GLN A 56 -2.94 -3.15 19.72
CA GLN A 56 -2.83 -3.61 21.11
C GLN A 56 -3.97 -4.54 21.54
N ARG A 57 -5.19 -4.32 21.01
CA ARG A 57 -6.39 -5.06 21.43
C ARG A 57 -6.66 -6.29 20.58
N VAL A 58 -6.48 -6.20 19.27
CA VAL A 58 -6.85 -7.24 18.30
C VAL A 58 -5.70 -7.72 17.43
N GLY A 59 -4.52 -7.09 17.51
CA GLY A 59 -3.32 -7.48 16.75
C GLY A 59 -3.29 -6.99 15.30
N GLY A 60 -4.45 -6.97 14.62
CA GLY A 60 -4.58 -6.54 13.23
C GLY A 60 -6.04 -6.51 12.74
N THR A 61 -6.21 -6.16 11.46
CA THR A 61 -7.51 -6.05 10.77
C THR A 61 -7.34 -6.33 9.28
N ASP A 62 -8.44 -6.48 8.54
CA ASP A 62 -8.47 -6.76 7.08
C ASP A 62 -8.72 -5.49 6.23
N LEU A 63 -8.46 -4.29 6.78
CA LEU A 63 -8.77 -3.01 6.11
C LEU A 63 -8.09 -2.83 4.73
N LEU A 64 -6.91 -3.41 4.54
CA LEU A 64 -6.13 -3.36 3.31
C LEU A 64 -6.08 -4.72 2.59
N LYS A 65 -7.02 -5.62 2.90
CA LYS A 65 -7.10 -6.92 2.23
C LYS A 65 -7.18 -6.79 0.71
N GLY A 66 -6.28 -7.49 0.02
CA GLY A 66 -6.15 -7.43 -1.43
C GLY A 66 -5.46 -6.18 -1.96
N LYS A 67 -4.92 -5.31 -1.09
CA LYS A 67 -4.06 -4.19 -1.48
C LYS A 67 -2.60 -4.61 -1.35
N VAL A 68 -1.79 -4.20 -2.32
CA VAL A 68 -0.36 -4.49 -2.39
C VAL A 68 0.42 -3.18 -2.33
N LEU A 69 1.40 -3.09 -1.42
CA LEU A 69 2.35 -1.99 -1.34
C LEU A 69 3.69 -2.44 -1.93
N ALA A 70 4.23 -1.69 -2.88
CA ALA A 70 5.63 -1.82 -3.27
C ALA A 70 6.51 -0.96 -2.34
N CYS A 71 7.51 -1.57 -1.70
CA CYS A 71 8.45 -0.88 -0.82
C CYS A 71 9.83 -0.77 -1.49
N LEU A 72 10.07 0.35 -2.18
CA LEU A 72 11.34 0.63 -2.87
C LEU A 72 12.30 1.43 -1.98
N PHE A 73 13.50 0.89 -1.76
CA PHE A 73 14.58 1.56 -1.02
C PHE A 73 15.86 1.55 -1.85
N TYR A 74 16.33 2.71 -2.30
CA TYR A 74 17.60 2.87 -3.03
C TYR A 74 18.82 2.59 -2.15
N GLU A 75 18.70 2.92 -0.86
CA GLU A 75 19.71 2.68 0.16
C GLU A 75 19.15 1.75 1.24
N PRO A 76 19.96 0.83 1.80
CA PRO A 76 19.51 -0.06 2.87
C PRO A 76 18.95 0.72 4.08
N SER A 77 17.65 0.59 4.34
CA SER A 77 16.97 1.22 5.49
C SER A 77 16.07 0.21 6.21
N THR A 78 16.68 -0.73 6.93
CA THR A 78 16.01 -1.87 7.56
C THR A 78 14.91 -1.47 8.55
N ARG A 79 15.14 -0.41 9.34
CA ARG A 79 14.11 0.08 10.28
C ARG A 79 12.89 0.64 9.57
N THR A 80 13.10 1.32 8.45
CA THR A 80 12.02 1.95 7.68
C THR A 80 11.27 0.90 6.89
N SER A 81 11.96 0.00 6.18
CA SER A 81 11.29 -1.07 5.44
C SER A 81 10.49 -1.99 6.36
N ALA A 82 11.04 -2.36 7.52
CA ALA A 82 10.33 -3.18 8.50
C ALA A 82 9.07 -2.51 9.04
N SER A 83 9.06 -1.17 9.24
CA SER A 83 7.87 -0.47 9.74
C SER A 83 6.74 -0.45 8.71
N PHE A 84 7.04 -0.21 7.43
CA PHE A 84 6.05 -0.26 6.35
C PHE A 84 5.48 -1.67 6.14
N ILE A 85 6.35 -2.68 6.14
CA ILE A 85 5.93 -4.09 6.06
C ILE A 85 5.00 -4.42 7.22
N ALA A 86 5.42 -4.13 8.44
CA ALA A 86 4.65 -4.48 9.62
C ALA A 86 3.35 -3.66 9.76
N ALA A 87 3.24 -2.49 9.13
CA ALA A 87 1.98 -1.73 9.05
C ALA A 87 1.01 -2.38 8.04
N MET A 88 1.48 -2.73 6.85
CA MET A 88 0.66 -3.38 5.81
C MET A 88 0.15 -4.75 6.26
N GLU A 89 1.01 -5.59 6.82
CA GLU A 89 0.65 -6.93 7.31
C GLU A 89 -0.41 -6.85 8.42
N ARG A 90 -0.30 -5.88 9.34
CA ARG A 90 -1.30 -5.66 10.41
C ARG A 90 -2.66 -5.19 9.88
N LEU A 91 -2.70 -4.62 8.68
CA LEU A 91 -3.92 -4.20 8.02
C LEU A 91 -4.40 -5.24 6.98
N GLY A 92 -3.78 -6.43 6.93
CA GLY A 92 -4.17 -7.53 6.05
C GLY A 92 -3.79 -7.30 4.57
N GLY A 93 -2.95 -6.30 4.30
CA GLY A 93 -2.38 -6.06 2.99
C GLY A 93 -1.12 -6.89 2.76
N SER A 94 -0.58 -6.82 1.55
CA SER A 94 0.67 -7.50 1.17
C SER A 94 1.73 -6.51 0.76
N VAL A 95 3.01 -6.88 0.91
CA VAL A 95 4.14 -6.01 0.53
C VAL A 95 5.07 -6.72 -0.45
N ILE A 96 5.52 -5.98 -1.46
CA ILE A 96 6.60 -6.37 -2.37
C ILE A 96 7.83 -5.54 -1.98
N PRO A 97 8.77 -6.08 -1.19
CA PRO A 97 9.99 -5.37 -0.83
C PRO A 97 10.96 -5.34 -2.01
N ILE A 98 11.35 -4.14 -2.43
CA ILE A 98 12.35 -3.90 -3.47
C ILE A 98 13.57 -3.29 -2.77
N THR A 99 14.33 -4.14 -2.09
CA THR A 99 15.47 -3.77 -1.22
C THR A 99 16.82 -4.10 -1.83
N GLN A 100 16.85 -4.94 -2.87
CA GLN A 100 18.06 -5.35 -3.58
C GLN A 100 17.71 -5.51 -5.06
N GLY A 101 18.11 -4.57 -5.91
CA GLY A 101 17.83 -4.70 -7.35
C GLY A 101 17.77 -3.40 -8.16
N VAL A 102 17.77 -2.22 -7.54
CA VAL A 102 17.96 -0.97 -8.31
C VAL A 102 19.32 -0.97 -9.02
N GLN A 103 20.31 -1.65 -8.45
CA GLN A 103 21.63 -1.84 -9.06
C GLN A 103 21.65 -2.87 -10.21
N PHE A 104 20.58 -3.63 -10.50
CA PHE A 104 20.66 -4.74 -11.47
C PHE A 104 19.48 -4.99 -12.43
N SER A 105 18.32 -4.29 -12.36
CA SER A 105 17.23 -4.58 -13.32
C SER A 105 16.68 -3.41 -14.14
N SER A 106 16.61 -2.17 -13.62
CA SER A 106 16.09 -1.02 -14.39
C SER A 106 17.18 0.00 -14.74
N VAL A 107 18.10 0.32 -13.80
CA VAL A 107 19.21 1.25 -14.06
C VAL A 107 20.24 0.66 -15.05
N SER A 108 20.36 -0.67 -15.13
CA SER A 108 21.26 -1.34 -16.08
C SER A 108 20.65 -1.55 -17.48
N LYS A 109 19.33 -1.36 -17.65
CA LYS A 109 18.62 -1.62 -18.92
C LYS A 109 18.14 -0.36 -19.65
N GLY A 110 18.32 0.82 -19.07
CA GLY A 110 17.92 2.08 -19.70
C GLY A 110 16.42 2.38 -19.65
N GLU A 111 15.67 1.68 -18.79
CA GLU A 111 14.30 2.08 -18.44
C GLU A 111 14.38 3.30 -17.53
N THR A 112 13.68 4.37 -17.91
CA THR A 112 13.71 5.62 -17.17
C THR A 112 12.95 5.46 -15.85
N LEU A 113 13.23 6.32 -14.87
CA LEU A 113 12.45 6.35 -13.62
C LEU A 113 10.95 6.47 -13.93
N ALA A 114 10.59 7.25 -14.94
CA ALA A 114 9.21 7.41 -15.42
C ALA A 114 8.57 6.13 -15.97
N ASP A 115 9.37 5.16 -16.46
CA ASP A 115 8.86 3.87 -16.94
C ASP A 115 8.59 2.89 -15.77
N THR A 116 9.05 3.22 -14.56
CA THR A 116 8.98 2.36 -13.37
C THR A 116 7.85 2.74 -12.38
N ILE A 117 7.29 3.96 -12.46
CA ILE A 117 6.27 4.53 -11.54
C ILE A 117 4.93 4.81 -12.21
#